data_AF-A0A0D7KFE1-F1
#
_entry.id   AF-A0A0D7KFE1-F1
#
_cell.length_a   1.000
_cell.length_b   1.000
_cell.length_c   1.000
_cell.angle_alpha   90.00
_cell.angle_beta   90.00
_cell.angle_gamma   90.00
#
_symmetry.space_group_name_H-M   'P 1'
#
loop_
_entity.id
_entity.type
_entity.pdbx_description
1 polymer ?
#
loop_
_entity_poly.entity_id
_entity_poly.type
_entity_poly.pdbx_seq_one_letter_code
_entity_poly.pdbx_strand_id
1 'polypeptide(L)'
;MAILSVFTQTTIQSASDLKKELIKNMTSPMNWNASILKLGEWGIDSFVEVSLDDSLTKISRIINLEYEFLTFKKFMRLHSATNAR
;
A
#
# COMPACT_ATOMS: atom_id res chain seq x y z
N MET A 1 15.24 -0.11 -2.82
CA MET A 1 13.80 -0.04 -2.50
C MET A 1 13.26 -1.46 -2.49
N ALA A 2 12.61 -1.88 -1.41
CA ALA A 2 12.00 -3.21 -1.33
C ALA A 2 10.61 -3.15 -1.99
N ILE A 3 10.25 -4.18 -2.76
CA ILE A 3 8.92 -4.34 -3.34
C ILE A 3 8.27 -5.55 -2.69
N LEU A 4 7.08 -5.39 -2.12
CA LEU A 4 6.28 -6.51 -1.61
C LEU A 4 5.27 -6.91 -2.68
N SER A 5 5.23 -8.19 -3.06
CA SER A 5 4.14 -8.68 -3.90
C SER A 5 2.83 -8.69 -3.11
N VAL A 6 1.78 -8.11 -3.71
CA VAL A 6 0.42 -8.17 -3.15
C VAL A 6 -0.26 -9.52 -3.41
N PHE A 7 0.36 -10.41 -4.18
CA PHE A 7 -0.16 -11.73 -4.50
C PHE A 7 0.43 -12.81 -3.59
N THR A 8 1.73 -12.73 -3.32
CA THR A 8 2.48 -13.74 -2.54
C THR A 8 3.01 -13.26 -1.20
N GLN A 9 2.96 -11.95 -0.92
CA GLN A 9 3.54 -11.35 0.29
C GLN A 9 5.04 -11.64 0.43
N THR A 10 5.73 -11.91 -0.68
CA THR A 10 7.18 -12.08 -0.74
C THR A 10 7.87 -10.78 -1.16
N THR A 11 9.01 -10.48 -0.54
CA THR A 11 9.86 -9.38 -0.98
C THR A 11 10.53 -9.73 -2.30
N ILE A 12 10.34 -8.88 -3.31
CA ILE A 12 10.94 -9.00 -4.63
C ILE A 12 12.26 -8.23 -4.62
N GLN A 13 13.35 -8.91 -4.93
CA GLN A 13 14.70 -8.32 -4.98
C GLN A 13 15.34 -8.38 -6.37
N SER A 14 14.72 -9.10 -7.32
CA SER A 14 15.24 -9.27 -8.68
C SER A 14 14.20 -8.92 -9.74
N ALA A 15 14.66 -8.48 -10.92
CA ALA A 15 13.80 -8.20 -12.06
C ALA A 15 13.10 -9.47 -12.59
N SER A 16 13.77 -10.63 -12.50
CA SER A 16 13.18 -11.92 -12.88
C SER A 16 11.99 -12.31 -12.01
N ASP A 17 12.07 -12.05 -10.71
CA ASP A 17 10.97 -12.37 -9.80
C ASP A 17 9.81 -11.38 -9.96
N LEU A 18 10.11 -10.10 -10.23
CA LEU A 18 9.09 -9.13 -10.61
C LEU A 18 8.31 -9.59 -11.85
N LYS A 19 8.99 -10.12 -12.87
CA LYS A 19 8.32 -10.64 -14.08
C LYS A 19 7.37 -11.81 -13.76
N LYS A 20 7.75 -12.69 -12.84
CA LYS A 20 6.89 -13.81 -12.40
C LYS A 20 5.66 -13.28 -11.66
N GLU A 21 5.81 -12.28 -10.80
CA GLU A 21 4.70 -11.66 -10.06
C GLU A 21 3.74 -10.89 -10.99
N LEU A 22 4.25 -10.26 -12.06
CA LEU A 22 3.40 -9.62 -13.07
C LEU A 22 2.50 -10.63 -13.81
N ILE A 23 2.95 -11.87 -14.00
CA ILE A 23 2.10 -12.91 -14.58
C ILE A 23 0.94 -13.23 -13.63
N LYS A 24 1.22 -13.32 -12.32
CA LYS A 24 0.18 -13.58 -11.29
C LYS A 24 -0.85 -12.45 -11.21
N ASN A 25 -0.44 -11.20 -11.42
CA ASN A 25 -1.35 -10.06 -11.48
C ASN A 25 -2.49 -10.26 -12.51
N MET A 26 -2.20 -10.94 -13.61
CA MET A 26 -3.19 -11.20 -14.67
C MET A 26 -4.13 -12.37 -14.35
N THR A 27 -3.75 -13.26 -13.43
CA THR A 27 -4.40 -14.56 -13.25
C THR A 27 -4.93 -14.81 -11.84
N SER A 28 -4.64 -13.93 -10.88
CA SER A 28 -4.88 -14.17 -9.46
C SER A 28 -5.48 -12.94 -8.77
N PRO A 29 -6.38 -13.14 -7.81
CA PRO A 29 -6.91 -12.05 -7.01
C PRO A 29 -5.80 -11.44 -6.15
N MET A 30 -5.93 -10.14 -5.89
CA MET A 30 -5.04 -9.39 -5.02
C MET A 30 -5.29 -9.75 -3.54
N ASN A 31 -4.24 -10.11 -2.80
CA ASN A 31 -4.29 -10.39 -1.37
C ASN A 31 -3.90 -9.15 -0.56
N TRP A 32 -4.67 -8.07 -0.70
CA TRP A 32 -4.36 -6.78 -0.08
C TRP A 32 -4.28 -6.87 1.46
N ASN A 33 -5.26 -7.51 2.09
CA ASN A 33 -5.31 -7.60 3.55
C ASN A 33 -4.10 -8.32 4.14
N ALA A 34 -3.72 -9.45 3.52
CA ALA A 34 -2.53 -10.19 3.92
C ALA A 34 -1.25 -9.36 3.76
N SER A 35 -1.20 -8.49 2.73
CA SER A 35 -0.07 -7.60 2.49
C SER A 35 0.09 -6.54 3.57
N ILE A 36 -1.01 -5.89 3.95
CA ILE A 36 -0.98 -4.87 5.02
C ILE A 36 -0.66 -5.50 6.37
N LEU A 37 -1.24 -6.67 6.70
CA LEU A 37 -0.90 -7.41 7.91
C LEU A 37 0.58 -7.80 7.94
N LYS A 38 1.13 -8.26 6.80
CA LYS A 38 2.54 -8.63 6.70
C LYS A 38 3.47 -7.46 6.94
N LEU A 39 3.13 -6.28 6.40
CA LEU A 39 3.88 -5.04 6.65
C LEU A 39 3.76 -4.61 8.11
N GLY A 40 2.60 -4.82 8.72
CA GLY A 40 2.37 -4.69 10.15
C GLY A 40 3.28 -5.55 11.03
N GLU A 41 3.44 -6.83 10.69
CA GLU A 41 4.40 -7.74 11.35
C GLU A 41 5.84 -7.24 11.24
N TRP A 42 6.15 -6.43 10.22
CA TRP A 42 7.47 -5.80 10.03
C TRP A 42 7.60 -4.47 10.78
N GLY A 43 6.59 -4.07 11.57
CA GLY A 43 6.57 -2.82 12.31
C GLY A 43 6.20 -1.60 11.46
N ILE A 44 5.60 -1.80 10.28
CA ILE A 44 5.13 -0.70 9.43
C ILE A 44 3.65 -0.46 9.72
N ASP A 45 3.36 0.71 10.28
CA ASP A 45 2.00 1.15 10.66
C ASP A 45 1.52 2.39 9.89
N SER A 46 2.37 2.97 9.04
CA SER A 46 2.14 4.23 8.36
C SER A 46 2.31 4.07 6.85
N PHE A 47 1.28 4.43 6.08
CA PHE A 47 1.17 4.19 4.65
C PHE A 47 0.85 5.47 3.89
N VAL A 48 1.47 5.66 2.74
CA VAL A 48 1.11 6.71 1.79
C VAL A 48 0.40 6.08 0.60
N GLU A 49 -0.86 6.45 0.39
CA GLU A 49 -1.60 6.02 -0.79
C GLU A 49 -1.38 7.01 -1.93
N VAL A 50 -0.67 6.55 -2.96
CA VAL A 50 -0.42 7.31 -4.19
C VAL A 50 -1.53 7.01 -5.20
N SER A 51 -2.72 7.53 -4.93
CA SER A 51 -3.91 7.41 -5.79
C SER A 51 -4.77 8.67 -5.73
N LEU A 52 -5.73 8.80 -6.65
CA LEU A 52 -6.69 9.92 -6.65
C LEU A 52 -7.98 9.60 -5.86
N ASP A 53 -8.30 8.32 -5.66
CA ASP A 53 -9.63 7.86 -5.22
C ASP A 53 -9.68 7.23 -3.81
N ASP A 54 -8.53 7.19 -3.13
CA ASP A 54 -8.35 6.68 -1.76
C ASP A 54 -8.87 5.22 -1.58
N SER A 55 -8.89 4.44 -2.66
CA SER A 55 -9.50 3.11 -2.71
C SER A 55 -8.79 2.11 -1.79
N LEU A 56 -7.47 2.13 -1.74
CA LEU A 56 -6.70 1.22 -0.88
C LEU A 56 -6.84 1.57 0.59
N THR A 57 -6.92 2.87 0.93
CA THR A 57 -7.22 3.33 2.29
C THR A 57 -8.60 2.83 2.73
N LYS A 58 -9.62 2.90 1.86
CA LYS A 58 -10.97 2.42 2.18
C LYS A 58 -10.99 0.92 2.46
N ILE A 59 -10.35 0.10 1.62
CA ILE A 59 -10.26 -1.35 1.83
C ILE A 59 -9.51 -1.66 3.11
N SER A 60 -8.43 -0.93 3.41
CA SER A 60 -7.61 -1.16 4.61
C SER A 60 -8.35 -0.88 5.92
N ARG A 61 -9.30 0.07 5.95
CA ARG A 61 -10.13 0.34 7.13
C ARG A 61 -11.03 -0.83 7.53
N ILE A 62 -11.40 -1.70 6.59
CA ILE A 62 -12.21 -2.90 6.86
C ILE A 62 -11.46 -3.87 7.79
N ILE A 63 -10.12 -3.85 7.74
CA ILE A 63 -9.25 -4.75 8.50
C ILE A 63 -9.11 -4.29 9.97
N ASN A 64 -9.70 -3.13 10.34
CA ASN A 64 -9.68 -2.55 11.69
C ASN A 64 -8.27 -2.48 12.32
N LEU A 65 -7.28 -2.16 11.50
CA LEU A 65 -5.90 -1.93 11.95
C LEU A 65 -5.76 -0.47 12.37
N GLU A 66 -5.08 -0.23 13.48
CA GLU A 66 -4.72 1.11 13.97
C GLU A 66 -3.56 1.72 13.13
N TYR A 67 -3.65 1.62 11.80
CA TYR A 67 -2.62 2.09 10.88
C TYR A 67 -2.98 3.45 10.30
N GLU A 68 -1.97 4.31 10.16
CA GLU A 68 -2.12 5.61 9.53
C GLU A 68 -2.05 5.50 8.01
N PHE A 69 -3.06 6.05 7.33
CA PHE A 69 -3.05 6.23 5.88
C PHE A 69 -3.05 7.73 5.52
N LEU A 70 -2.02 8.14 4.79
CA LEU A 70 -1.91 9.46 4.18
C LEU A 70 -2.31 9.37 2.71
N THR A 71 -3.46 9.93 2.36
CA THR A 71 -3.93 9.99 0.98
C THR A 71 -3.47 11.26 0.28
N PHE A 72 -3.50 11.27 -1.05
CA PHE A 72 -3.22 12.47 -1.84
C PHE A 72 -4.08 13.67 -1.42
N LYS A 73 -5.38 13.47 -1.16
CA LYS A 73 -6.26 14.55 -0.68
C LYS A 73 -5.84 15.09 0.68
N LYS A 74 -5.45 14.21 1.61
CA LYS A 74 -4.94 14.62 2.93
C LYS A 74 -3.63 15.39 2.78
N PHE A 75 -2.75 14.95 1.87
CA PHE A 75 -1.51 15.66 1.53
C PHE A 75 -1.77 17.07 0.98
N MET A 76 -2.66 17.21 -0.01
CA MET A 76 -2.98 18.52 -0.60
C MET A 76 -3.55 19.50 0.42
N ARG A 77 -4.41 19.02 1.34
CA ARG A 77 -4.94 19.84 2.45
C ARG A 77 -3.86 20.30 3.42
N LEU A 78 -2.90 19.43 3.74
CA LEU A 78 -1.78 19.78 4.61
C LEU A 78 -0.87 20.81 3.93
N HIS A 79 -0.57 20.61 2.64
CA HIS A 79 0.24 21.54 1.86
C HIS A 79 -0.40 22.94 1.76
N SER A 80 -1.71 23.02 1.49
CA SER A 80 -2.40 24.32 1.46
C SER A 80 -2.44 25.01 2.81
N ALA A 81 -2.60 24.27 3.91
CA ALA A 81 -2.58 24.82 5.27
C ALA A 81 -1.19 25.37 5.67
N THR A 82 -0.11 24.73 5.21
CA THR A 82 1.26 25.21 5.43
C THR A 82 1.56 26.48 4.65
N ASN A 83 1.08 26.59 3.40
CA ASN A 83 1.32 27.77 2.55
C ASN A 83 0.42 28.97 2.88
N ALA A 84 -0.58 28.79 3.75
CA ALA A 84 -1.42 29.87 4.26
C ALA A 84 -0.86 30.53 5.53
N ARG A 85 0.29 30.06 6.03
CA ARG A 85 1.06 30.65 7.13
C ARG A 85 2.31 31.33 6.60
#